data_AF-H0JL74-F1
#
_entry.id   AF-H0JL74-F1
#
_cell.length_a   1.000
_cell.length_b   1.000
_cell.length_c   1.000
_cell.angle_alpha   90.00
_cell.angle_beta   90.00
_cell.angle_gamma   90.00
#
_symmetry.space_group_name_H-M   'P 1'
#
loop_
_entity.id
_entity.type
_entity.pdbx_description
1 polymer ?
#
loop_
_entity_poly.entity_id
_entity_poly.type
_entity_poly.pdbx_seq_one_letter_code
_entity_poly.pdbx_strand_id
1 'polypeptide(L)' 'MARLDVPDTYAHTITTQGCDDSATVRIELTRDEARAVAKVAREINYASDYSCMPKLYIEEGVAEKATGIEVDE' A
#
# COMPACT_ATOMS: atom_id res chain seq x y z
N MET A 1 -32.95 3.41 4.33
CA MET A 1 -31.72 3.71 3.56
C MET A 1 -30.53 3.50 4.48
N ALA A 2 -29.83 2.37 4.34
CA ALA A 2 -28.57 2.17 5.04
C ALA A 2 -27.47 2.86 4.21
N ARG A 3 -26.74 3.80 4.81
CA ARG A 3 -25.49 4.27 4.23
C ARG A 3 -24.49 3.13 4.38
N LEU A 4 -23.95 2.64 3.28
CA LEU A 4 -22.78 1.77 3.32
C LEU A 4 -21.63 2.63 3.83
N ASP A 5 -21.12 2.30 5.01
CA ASP A 5 -19.89 2.88 5.56
C ASP A 5 -18.74 2.40 4.67
N VAL A 6 -18.41 3.19 3.65
CA VAL A 6 -17.22 2.93 2.83
C VAL A 6 -16.03 3.38 3.68
N PRO A 7 -15.12 2.47 4.06
CA PRO A 7 -13.99 2.84 4.90
C PRO A 7 -13.10 3.85 4.18
N ASP A 8 -12.59 4.85 4.91
CA ASP A 8 -11.65 5.81 4.34
C ASP A 8 -10.42 5.07 3.79
N THR A 9 -10.19 5.24 2.48
CA THR A 9 -9.00 4.77 1.78
C THR A 9 -8.06 5.93 1.51
N TYR A 10 -6.76 5.62 1.48
CA TYR A 10 -5.72 6.59 1.18
C TYR A 10 -4.76 5.99 0.15
N ALA A 11 -4.24 6.83 -0.75
CA ALA A 11 -3.24 6.41 -1.71
C ALA A 11 -1.95 6.04 -0.97
N HIS A 12 -1.41 4.87 -1.26
CA HIS A 12 -0.13 4.39 -0.77
C HIS A 12 0.76 4.01 -1.94
N THR A 13 2.06 4.22 -1.77
CA THR A 13 3.08 3.74 -2.70
C THR A 13 3.78 2.55 -2.06
N ILE A 14 3.77 1.41 -2.76
CA ILE A 14 4.45 0.20 -2.34
C ILE A 14 5.61 -0.05 -3.30
N THR A 15 6.82 -0.19 -2.75
CA THR A 15 8.04 -0.36 -3.51
C THR A 15 8.73 -1.64 -3.10
N THR A 16 8.98 -2.52 -4.06
CA THR A 16 9.87 -3.67 -3.92
C THR A 16 11.23 -3.33 -4.52
N GLN A 17 12.31 -3.65 -3.82
CA GLN A 17 13.68 -3.46 -4.29
C GLN A 17 14.44 -4.78 -4.18
N GLY A 18 14.77 -5.39 -5.32
CA GLY A 18 15.76 -6.47 -5.40
C GLY A 18 17.17 -5.89 -5.57
N CYS A 19 18.15 -6.73 -5.92
CA CYS A 19 19.50 -6.23 -6.22
C CYS A 19 19.59 -5.51 -7.57
N ASP A 20 18.96 -6.08 -8.60
CA ASP A 20 19.08 -5.58 -9.97
C ASP A 20 17.87 -4.74 -10.41
N ASP A 21 16.68 -5.08 -9.88
CA ASP A 21 15.43 -4.48 -10.29
C ASP A 21 14.63 -3.93 -9.10
N SER A 22 13.75 -2.99 -9.41
CA SER A 22 12.74 -2.49 -8.47
C SER A 22 11.40 -2.36 -9.15
N ALA A 23 10.33 -2.51 -8.38
CA ALA A 23 8.97 -2.27 -8.87
C ALA A 23 8.20 -1.43 -7.85
N THR A 24 7.49 -0.42 -8.36
CA THR A 24 6.68 0.51 -7.58
C THR A 24 5.24 0.44 -8.04
N VAL A 25 4.30 0.29 -7.10
CA VAL A 25 2.87 0.30 -7.37
C VAL A 25 2.19 1.32 -6.47
N ARG A 26 1.18 2.01 -7.01
CA ARG A 26 0.29 2.89 -6.25
C ARG A 26 -1.04 2.18 -6.05
N ILE A 27 -1.50 2.12 -4.82
CA ILE A 27 -2.74 1.43 -4.45
C ILE A 27 -3.46 2.20 -3.34
N GLU A 28 -4.78 2.22 -3.40
CA GLU A 28 -5.61 2.74 -2.31
C GLU A 28 -5.80 1.67 -1.25
N LEU A 29 -5.48 1.99 0.00
CA LEU A 29 -5.64 1.09 1.13
C LEU A 29 -6.39 1.79 2.24
N THR A 30 -7.24 1.03 2.92
CA THR A 30 -7.73 1.40 4.24
C THR A 30 -6.57 1.43 5.24
N ARG A 31 -6.78 2.09 6.39
CA ARG A 31 -5.80 2.10 7.48
C ARG A 31 -5.38 0.69 7.93
N ASP A 32 -6.33 -0.24 8.02
CA ASP A 32 -6.05 -1.60 8.49
C ASP A 32 -5.27 -2.42 7.46
N GLU A 33 -5.57 -2.25 6.17
CA GLU A 33 -4.82 -2.87 5.07
C GLU A 33 -3.39 -2.31 4.99
N ALA A 34 -3.22 -0.99 5.06
CA ALA A 34 -1.90 -0.37 5.09
C ALA A 34 -1.06 -0.89 6.26
N ARG A 35 -1.68 -1.07 7.44
CA ARG A 35 -1.03 -1.66 8.62
C ARG A 35 -0.67 -3.12 8.40
N ALA A 36 -1.51 -3.90 7.71
CA ALA A 36 -1.21 -5.29 7.37
C ALA A 36 -0.01 -5.38 6.42
N VAL A 37 0.01 -4.56 5.35
CA VAL A 37 1.12 -4.48 4.40
C VAL A 37 2.41 -4.04 5.09
N ALA A 38 2.35 -3.04 5.97
CA ALA A 38 3.51 -2.59 6.74
C ALA A 38 4.10 -3.69 7.64
N LYS A 39 3.26 -4.56 8.23
CA LYS A 39 3.74 -5.73 8.98
C LYS A 39 4.47 -6.71 8.05
N VAL A 40 3.88 -7.04 6.90
CA VAL A 40 4.51 -7.93 5.91
C VAL A 40 5.85 -7.36 5.44
N ALA A 41 5.90 -6.07 5.12
CA ALA A 41 7.12 -5.38 4.72
C ALA A 41 8.23 -5.49 5.77
N ARG A 42 7.88 -5.34 7.06
CA ARG A 42 8.84 -5.53 8.16
C ARG A 42 9.37 -6.96 8.22
N GLU A 43 8.51 -7.97 8.14
CA GLU A 43 8.94 -9.38 8.22
C GLU A 43 9.81 -9.77 7.02
N ILE A 44 9.46 -9.29 5.81
CA ILE A 44 10.28 -9.48 4.61
C ILE A 44 11.64 -8.82 4.82
N ASN A 45 11.69 -7.55 5.23
CA ASN A 45 12.95 -6.84 5.42
C ASN A 45 13.83 -7.47 6.48
N TYR A 46 13.25 -7.99 7.56
CA TYR A 46 13.97 -8.73 8.61
C TYR A 46 14.55 -10.05 8.08
N ALA A 47 13.80 -10.78 7.26
CA ALA A 47 14.30 -12.00 6.62
C ALA A 47 15.37 -11.73 5.55
N SER A 48 15.30 -10.56 4.90
CA SER A 48 16.20 -10.14 3.82
C SER A 48 17.57 -9.64 4.28
N ASP A 49 17.92 -9.79 5.57
CA ASP A 49 19.26 -9.45 6.09
C ASP A 49 20.38 -10.36 5.53
N TYR A 50 20.02 -11.45 4.84
CA TYR A 50 20.97 -12.36 4.20
C TYR A 50 20.68 -12.49 2.70
N SER A 51 21.73 -12.33 1.89
CA SER A 51 21.70 -12.54 0.43
C SER A 51 20.92 -11.48 -0.36
N CYS A 52 20.67 -11.74 -1.65
CA CYS A 52 19.98 -10.85 -2.58
C CYS A 52 18.43 -10.87 -2.44
N MET A 53 17.91 -11.02 -1.22
CA MET A 53 16.47 -11.05 -1.00
C MET A 53 15.87 -9.65 -1.14
N PRO A 54 14.68 -9.52 -1.76
CA PRO A 54 14.08 -8.22 -2.00
C PRO A 54 13.63 -7.56 -0.68
N LYS A 55 13.72 -6.23 -0.65
CA LYS A 55 13.13 -5.39 0.40
C LYS A 55 11.78 -4.86 -0.05
N LEU A 56 10.87 -4.67 0.90
CA LEU A 56 9.55 -4.11 0.66
C LEU A 56 9.37 -2.85 1.51
N TYR A 57 8.86 -1.79 0.88
CA TYR A 57 8.57 -0.52 1.52
C TYR A 57 7.14 -0.09 1.21
N ILE A 58 6.51 0.59 2.16
CA ILE A 58 5.21 1.22 1.99
C ILE A 58 5.29 2.64 2.51
N GLU A 59 4.83 3.59 1.72
CA GLU A 59 4.76 5.00 2.05
C GLU A 59 3.33 5.50 1.86
N GLU A 60 2.85 6.28 2.82
CA GLU A 60 1.56 6.97 2.70
C GLU A 60 1.74 8.11 1.68
N GLY A 61 0.96 8.06 0.59
CA GLY A 61 0.88 9.16 -0.35
C GLY A 61 0.09 10.32 0.27
N VAL A 62 0.35 11.54 -0.17
CA VAL A 62 -0.51 12.68 0.16
C VAL A 62 -1.93 12.32 -0.24
N ALA A 63 -2.85 12.34 0.73
CA ALA A 63 -4.23 11.91 0.57
C ALA A 63 -4.93 12.68 -0.55
N GLU A 64 -4.97 12.10 -1.75
CA GLU A 64 -6.04 12.38 -2.70
C GLU A 64 -7.25 11.63 -2.15
N LYS A 65 -8.04 12.29 -1.29
CA LYS A 65 -9.36 11.76 -0.93
C LYS A 65 -10.07 11.43 -2.24
N ALA A 66 -10.44 10.18 -2.43
CA ALA A 66 -11.32 9.78 -3.51
C ALA A 66 -12.63 10.57 -3.38
N THR A 67 -12.72 11.70 -4.09
CA THR A 67 -13.97 12.42 -4.25
C THR A 67 -14.84 11.55 -5.14
N GLY A 68 -15.92 11.02 -4.54
CA GLY A 68 -17.09 10.40 -5.17
C GLY A 68 -16.92 9.88 -6.59
N ILE A 69 -17.00 8.56 -6.74
CA ILE A 69 -17.28 7.95 -8.05
C ILE A 69 -18.61 8.52 -8.56
N GLU A 70 -18.56 9.45 -9.51
CA GLU A 70 -19.71 9.83 -10.33
C GLU A 70 -19.91 8.71 -11.36
N VAL A 71 -20.97 7.91 -11.17
CA VAL A 71 -21.50 7.03 -12.21
C VAL A 71 -22.45 7.87 -13.07
N ASP A 72 -22.01 8.19 -14.28
CA ASP A 72 -22.84 8.77 -15.35
C ASP A 72 -23.80 7.70 -15.89
N GLU A 73 -25.05 8.10 -16.13
CA GLU A 73 -26.26 7.29 -16.37
C GLU A 73 -26.25 6.45 -17.66
#